data_AF-A0A931SYI2-F1
#
_entry.id   AF-A0A931SYI2-F1
#
_cell.length_a   1.000
_cell.length_b   1.000
_cell.length_c   1.000
_cell.angle_alpha   90.00
_cell.angle_beta   90.00
_cell.angle_gamma   90.00
#
_symmetry.space_group_name_H-M   'P 1'
#
loop_
_entity.id
_entity.type
_entity.pdbx_description
1 polymer ?
#
loop_
_entity_poly.entity_id
_entity_poly.type
_entity_poly.pdbx_seq_one_letter_code
_entity_poly.pdbx_strand_id
1 'polypeptide(L)'
;MPEPAFPTPEIEQWADAWQAARALTYDLLRSLPYAVMNFSPHPGFGTLIRQIRHVGEIQAAYVAAITSGRLDFATRPRQRA
;
A
#
# COMPACT_ATOMS: atom_id res chain seq x y z
N MET A 1 21.24 15.03 25.40
CA MET A 1 19.83 14.68 25.62
C MET A 1 19.72 13.17 25.56
N PRO A 2 18.94 12.51 26.43
CA PRO A 2 18.70 11.08 26.30
C PRO A 2 17.99 10.81 24.97
N GLU A 3 18.33 9.70 24.33
CA GLU A 3 17.67 9.23 23.12
C GLU A 3 16.21 8.87 23.46
N PRO A 4 15.22 9.28 22.66
CA PRO A 4 13.84 8.93 22.92
C PRO A 4 13.67 7.41 22.88
N ALA A 5 12.87 6.86 23.80
CA ALA A 5 12.53 5.44 23.78
C ALA A 5 11.83 5.12 22.44
N PHE A 6 12.19 3.99 21.83
CA PHE A 6 11.61 3.53 20.59
C PHE A 6 10.67 2.33 20.84
N PRO A 7 9.50 2.27 20.19
CA PRO A 7 8.93 3.30 19.30
C PRO A 7 8.51 4.56 20.06
N THR A 8 8.53 5.72 19.37
CA THR A 8 7.94 6.94 19.93
C THR A 8 6.41 6.84 19.88
N PRO A 9 5.66 7.60 20.71
CA PRO A 9 4.20 7.59 20.68
C PRO A 9 3.60 7.89 19.29
N GLU A 10 4.26 8.73 18.50
CA GLU A 10 3.83 9.05 17.13
C GLU A 10 3.98 7.86 16.18
N ILE A 11 5.04 7.07 16.35
CA ILE A 11 5.27 5.85 15.55
C ILE A 11 4.26 4.78 15.94
N GLU A 12 3.96 4.63 17.23
CA GLU A 12 2.91 3.73 17.72
C GLU A 12 1.55 4.10 17.12
N GLN A 13 1.15 5.37 17.23
CA GLN A 13 -0.11 5.86 16.67
C GLN A 13 -0.18 5.67 15.15
N TRP A 14 0.92 5.93 14.44
CA TRP A 14 0.99 5.68 13.00
C TRP A 14 0.81 4.19 12.66
N ALA A 15 1.46 3.30 13.41
CA ALA A 15 1.37 1.87 13.19
C ALA A 15 -0.06 1.34 13.42
N ASP A 16 -0.74 1.83 14.46
CA ASP A 16 -2.13 1.49 14.75
C ASP A 16 -3.07 1.96 13.64
N ALA A 17 -2.94 3.22 13.21
CA ALA A 17 -3.75 3.77 12.11
C ALA A 17 -3.52 2.99 10.80
N TRP A 18 -2.27 2.65 10.50
CA TRP A 18 -1.91 1.84 9.34
C TRP A 18 -2.56 0.45 9.41
N GLN A 19 -2.49 -0.22 10.55
CA GLN A 19 -3.08 -1.55 10.74
C GLN A 19 -4.61 -1.51 10.60
N ALA A 20 -5.27 -0.49 11.15
CA ALA A 20 -6.71 -0.28 11.02
C ALA A 20 -7.13 -0.08 9.55
N ALA A 21 -6.42 0.78 8.80
CA ALA A 21 -6.69 1.01 7.38
C ALA A 21 -6.53 -0.27 6.54
N ARG A 22 -5.51 -1.09 6.84
CA ARG A 22 -5.32 -2.40 6.19
C ARG A 22 -6.47 -3.35 6.48
N ALA A 23 -6.90 -3.46 7.74
CA ALA A 23 -8.00 -4.33 8.12
C ALA A 23 -9.27 -3.99 7.33
N LEU A 24 -9.65 -2.71 7.29
CA LEU A 24 -10.80 -2.23 6.50
C LEU A 24 -10.65 -2.51 5.00
N THR A 25 -9.43 -2.37 4.47
CA THR A 25 -9.14 -2.70 3.06
C THR A 25 -9.38 -4.18 2.78
N TYR A 26 -8.92 -5.07 3.66
CA TYR A 26 -9.15 -6.52 3.50
C TYR A 26 -10.62 -6.88 3.66
N ASP A 27 -11.34 -6.26 4.58
CA ASP A 27 -12.77 -6.50 4.78
C ASP A 27 -13.58 -6.07 3.55
N LEU A 28 -13.24 -4.92 2.97
CA LEU A 28 -13.80 -4.49 1.68
C LEU A 28 -13.54 -5.54 0.61
N LEU A 29 -12.28 -5.97 0.42
CA LEU A 29 -11.92 -6.93 -0.63
C LEU A 29 -12.63 -8.28 -0.46
N ARG A 30 -12.87 -8.73 0.77
CA ARG A 30 -13.64 -9.96 1.06
C ARG A 30 -15.13 -9.81 0.75
N SER A 31 -15.68 -8.60 0.90
CA SER A 31 -17.10 -8.33 0.66
C SER A 31 -17.45 -8.15 -0.82
N LEU A 32 -16.47 -7.82 -1.67
CA LEU A 32 -16.71 -7.47 -3.07
C LEU A 32 -16.68 -8.72 -3.98
N PRO A 33 -17.66 -8.90 -4.88
CA PRO A 33 -17.59 -9.95 -5.88
C PRO A 33 -16.47 -9.67 -6.88
N TYR A 34 -15.78 -10.72 -7.36
CA TYR A 34 -14.65 -10.55 -8.28
C TYR A 34 -15.00 -9.75 -9.54
N ALA A 35 -16.26 -9.80 -10.00
CA ALA A 35 -16.75 -9.05 -11.16
C ALA A 35 -16.50 -7.52 -11.05
N VAL A 36 -16.53 -6.94 -9.85
CA VAL A 36 -16.31 -5.49 -9.67
C VAL A 36 -14.83 -5.09 -9.69
N MET A 37 -13.91 -6.05 -9.65
CA MET A 37 -12.46 -5.77 -9.62
C MET A 37 -11.97 -5.08 -10.90
N ASN A 38 -12.67 -5.29 -12.02
CA ASN A 38 -12.38 -4.64 -13.31
C ASN A 38 -13.14 -3.33 -13.52
N PHE A 39 -13.93 -2.88 -12.54
CA PHE A 39 -14.61 -1.58 -12.63
C PHE A 39 -13.59 -0.43 -12.69
N SER A 40 -13.87 0.56 -13.53
CA SER A 40 -13.20 1.85 -13.54
C SER A 40 -14.24 2.96 -13.72
N PRO A 41 -14.21 4.03 -12.89
CA PRO A 41 -15.20 5.10 -12.98
C PRO A 41 -14.99 6.01 -14.20
N HIS A 42 -13.82 5.97 -14.85
CA HIS A 42 -13.52 6.74 -16.06
C HIS A 42 -12.46 6.02 -16.91
N PRO A 43 -12.49 6.09 -18.25
CA PRO A 43 -11.51 5.44 -19.12
C PRO A 43 -10.04 5.83 -18.85
N GLY A 44 -9.82 7.03 -18.30
CA GLY A 44 -8.50 7.51 -17.88
C GLY A 44 -7.97 6.93 -16.56
N PHE A 45 -8.81 6.25 -15.77
CA PHE A 45 -8.41 5.64 -14.50
C PHE A 45 -8.13 4.14 -14.66
N GLY A 46 -7.15 3.67 -13.89
CA GLY A 46 -6.92 2.24 -13.72
C GLY A 46 -8.09 1.59 -12.98
N THR A 47 -8.34 0.31 -13.28
CA THR A 47 -9.37 -0.50 -12.62
C THR A 47 -9.12 -0.62 -11.11
N LEU A 48 -10.17 -0.94 -10.34
CA LEU A 48 -10.05 -1.13 -8.89
C LEU A 48 -8.91 -2.10 -8.52
N ILE A 49 -8.81 -3.24 -9.21
CA ILE A 49 -7.72 -4.21 -8.98
C ILE A 49 -6.33 -3.63 -9.24
N ARG A 50 -6.21 -2.72 -10.21
CA ARG A 50 -4.94 -2.05 -10.51
C ARG A 50 -4.56 -1.09 -9.38
N GLN A 51 -5.53 -0.38 -8.81
CA GLN A 51 -5.28 0.51 -7.66
C GLN A 51 -4.83 -0.29 -6.43
N ILE A 52 -5.55 -1.37 -6.10
CA ILE A 52 -5.21 -2.23 -4.95
C ILE A 52 -3.83 -2.87 -5.11
N ARG A 53 -3.52 -3.37 -6.31
CA ARG A 53 -2.19 -3.90 -6.61
C ARG A 53 -1.11 -2.83 -6.47
N HIS A 54 -1.36 -1.63 -6.96
CA HIS A 54 -0.42 -0.52 -6.87
C HIS A 54 -0.08 -0.17 -5.42
N VAL A 55 -1.08 -0.13 -4.53
CA VAL A 55 -0.85 0.09 -3.09
C VAL A 55 0.08 -0.99 -2.50
N GLY A 56 -0.15 -2.26 -2.86
CA GLY A 56 0.73 -3.36 -2.43
C GLY A 56 2.16 -3.24 -2.97
N GLU A 57 2.32 -2.85 -4.24
CA GLU A 57 3.64 -2.61 -4.86
C GLU A 57 4.39 -1.47 -4.17
N ILE A 58 3.71 -0.36 -3.87
CA ILE A 58 4.29 0.79 -3.16
C ILE A 58 4.72 0.41 -1.73
N GLN A 59 3.87 -0.32 -1.00
CA GLN A 59 4.23 -0.80 0.33
C GLN A 59 5.49 -1.66 0.28
N ALA A 60 5.58 -2.60 -0.66
CA ALA A 60 6.75 -3.46 -0.80
C ALA A 60 8.03 -2.66 -1.07
N ALA A 61 7.94 -1.62 -1.91
CA ALA A 61 9.07 -0.72 -2.19
C ALA A 61 9.53 0.03 -0.93
N TYR A 62 8.61 0.57 -0.13
CA TYR A 62 8.97 1.25 1.12
C TYR A 62 9.57 0.31 2.16
N VAL A 63 9.01 -0.90 2.32
CA VAL A 63 9.58 -1.91 3.22
C VAL A 63 11.01 -2.26 2.79
N ALA A 64 11.21 -2.54 1.50
CA ALA A 64 12.53 -2.81 0.96
C ALA A 64 13.50 -1.64 1.20
N ALA A 65 13.04 -0.41 1.01
CA ALA A 65 13.85 0.79 1.23
C ALA A 65 14.26 0.97 2.69
N ILE A 66 13.35 0.75 3.63
CA ILE A 66 13.64 0.80 5.07
C ILE A 66 14.70 -0.27 5.43
N THR A 67 14.55 -1.49 4.91
CA THR A 67 15.48 -2.58 5.22
C THR A 67 16.86 -2.43 4.56
N SER A 68 16.94 -1.80 3.40
CA SER A 68 18.17 -1.69 2.61
C SER A 68 18.85 -0.32 2.73
N GLY A 69 18.17 0.68 3.27
CA GLY A 69 18.61 2.07 3.27
C GLY A 69 18.57 2.75 1.90
N ARG A 70 18.00 2.11 0.86
CA ARG A 70 17.93 2.64 -0.50
C ARG A 70 16.54 2.51 -1.09
N LEU A 71 15.98 3.62 -1.55
CA LEU A 71 14.68 3.63 -2.23
C LEU A 71 14.88 3.30 -3.70
N ASP A 72 14.30 2.19 -4.15
CA ASP A 72 14.31 1.78 -5.54
C ASP A 72 12.88 1.53 -6.04
N PHE A 73 12.42 2.41 -6.92
CA PHE A 73 11.14 2.27 -7.61
C PHE A 73 11.29 1.60 -8.98
N ALA A 74 12.47 1.04 -9.30
CA ALA A 74 12.73 0.29 -10.54
C ALA A 74 12.05 -1.09 -10.55
N THR A 75 10.79 -1.16 -10.11
CA THR A 75 9.87 -2.16 -10.64
C THR A 75 9.63 -1.85 -12.11
N ARG A 76 10.30 -2.64 -12.98
CA ARG A 76 10.21 -2.73 -14.46
C ARG A 76 9.14 -1.84 -15.11
N PRO A 77 9.47 -1.06 -16.16
CA PRO A 77 8.45 -0.39 -16.96
C PRO A 77 7.44 -1.44 -17.44
N ARG A 78 6.19 -1.33 -16.97
CA ARG A 78 5.10 -2.16 -17.45
C ARG A 78 4.92 -1.87 -18.94
N GLN A 79 5.42 -2.77 -19.79
CA GLN A 79 5.08 -2.80 -21.20
C GLN A 79 3.55 -2.82 -21.29
N ARG A 80 2.98 -1.79 -21.92
CA ARG A 80 1.61 -1.84 -22.41
C ARG A 80 1.58 -2.93 -23.48
N ALA A 81 0.94 -4.05 -23.20
CA ALA A 81 0.49 -4.98 -24.23
C ALA A 81 -0.74 -4.40 -24.92
#